data_AF-A0A2E3KJ25-F1
#
_entry.id   AF-A0A2E3KJ25-F1
#
_cell.length_a   1.000
_cell.length_b   1.000
_cell.length_c   1.000
_cell.angle_alpha   90.00
_cell.angle_beta   90.00
_cell.angle_gamma   90.00
#
_symmetry.space_group_name_H-M   'P 1'
#
loop_
_entity.id
_entity.type
_entity.pdbx_description
1 polymer ?
#
loop_
_entity_poly.entity_id
_entity_poly.type
_entity_poly.pdbx_seq_one_letter_code
_entity_poly.pdbx_strand_id
1 'polypeptide(L)'
;MMNERMTILTCLTAFLAIFMSHAQMAEAQDVTSFSRSTSPLTSSQTQQLNGFIESNVTNLASETPGTVVEARKSLIAPLLRAGTSNVFREAFGKAFISSTENMMNGSEEVSTFNLANAFQVLAFIRTGETNEMLARQLETIKGSDRQADARRNAAASMLAISLKTTPPDLIRPRQYNSIMRSILTSVDDAGQWQVLQREFEAMGAITSNRDIPDDIRKKAIENEARILEITLSNMASDDAKGLSRSIAPMVLALRSQFIGMTGAMRQTFQTMISPALERVIRSADADWDSIQSDMASRKSYTIAIQQSMVLHRLTSGVTDPNMEKTVAAWESGDRLAFQKSAADWLK
;
A
#
# COMPACT_ATOMS: atom_id res chain seq x y z
N MET A 1 -2.23 69.30 -10.27
CA MET A 1 -1.48 68.66 -9.16
C MET A 1 -2.39 68.02 -8.09
N MET A 2 -3.62 67.57 -8.42
CA MET A 2 -4.54 66.90 -7.47
C MET A 2 -4.81 65.41 -7.78
N ASN A 3 -4.31 64.88 -8.90
CA ASN A 3 -4.62 63.50 -9.34
C ASN A 3 -3.61 62.43 -8.89
N GLU A 4 -2.43 62.78 -8.36
CA GLU A 4 -1.43 61.77 -7.95
C GLU A 4 -1.61 61.30 -6.51
N ARG A 5 -2.23 62.11 -5.64
CA ARG A 5 -2.44 61.74 -4.22
C ARG A 5 -3.56 60.72 -4.02
N MET A 6 -4.52 60.63 -4.94
CA MET A 6 -5.69 59.75 -4.79
C MET A 6 -5.41 58.31 -5.29
N THR A 7 -4.52 58.15 -6.28
CA THR A 7 -4.09 56.85 -6.83
C THR A 7 -3.14 56.11 -5.89
N ILE A 8 -2.30 56.83 -5.14
CA ILE A 8 -1.40 56.23 -4.15
C ILE A 8 -2.19 55.68 -2.94
N LEU A 9 -3.28 56.35 -2.54
CA LEU A 9 -4.10 55.93 -1.40
C LEU A 9 -4.94 54.67 -1.67
N THR A 10 -5.36 54.46 -2.92
CA THR A 10 -6.12 53.28 -3.36
C THR A 10 -5.24 52.05 -3.57
N CYS A 11 -4.00 52.21 -4.05
CA CYS A 11 -3.04 51.11 -4.13
C CYS A 11 -2.55 50.64 -2.75
N LEU A 12 -2.38 51.56 -1.78
CA LEU A 12 -1.91 51.21 -0.43
C LEU A 12 -2.97 50.43 0.37
N THR A 13 -4.26 50.76 0.19
CA THR A 13 -5.37 50.04 0.85
C THR A 13 -5.60 48.65 0.27
N ALA A 14 -5.42 48.46 -1.04
CA ALA A 14 -5.44 47.14 -1.66
C ALA A 14 -4.27 46.25 -1.21
N PHE A 15 -3.06 46.81 -1.09
CA PHE A 15 -1.89 46.07 -0.57
C PHE A 15 -2.02 45.69 0.91
N LEU A 16 -2.58 46.57 1.75
CA LEU A 16 -2.85 46.26 3.16
C LEU A 16 -3.96 45.21 3.36
N ALA A 17 -4.98 45.19 2.51
CA ALA A 17 -6.02 44.15 2.55
C ALA A 17 -5.48 42.77 2.12
N ILE A 18 -4.55 42.74 1.16
CA ILE A 18 -3.84 41.50 0.75
C ILE A 18 -2.89 41.05 1.87
N PHE A 19 -2.17 41.96 2.52
CA PHE A 19 -1.33 41.61 3.67
C PHE A 19 -2.12 41.20 4.92
N MET A 20 -3.30 41.77 5.18
CA MET A 20 -4.15 41.36 6.30
C MET A 20 -4.85 40.03 6.06
N SER A 21 -5.22 39.71 4.82
CA SER A 21 -5.73 38.38 4.46
C SER A 21 -4.63 37.29 4.49
N HIS A 22 -3.38 37.62 4.16
CA HIS A 22 -2.24 36.71 4.34
C HIS A 22 -1.78 36.62 5.81
N ALA A 23 -1.88 37.70 6.59
CA ALA A 23 -1.52 37.69 8.02
C ALA A 23 -2.51 36.89 8.87
N GLN A 24 -3.81 36.85 8.51
CA GLN A 24 -4.78 35.94 9.13
C GLN A 24 -4.54 34.46 8.77
N MET A 25 -3.82 34.16 7.69
CA MET A 25 -3.40 32.80 7.36
C MET A 25 -2.08 32.37 8.00
N ALA A 26 -1.34 33.30 8.64
CA ALA A 26 -0.01 33.06 9.20
C ALA A 26 0.00 32.88 10.73
N GLU A 27 -1.14 32.99 11.41
CA GLU A 27 -1.25 32.43 12.75
C GLU A 27 -1.28 30.91 12.56
N ALA A 28 -0.18 30.23 12.91
CA ALA A 28 -0.09 28.77 12.87
C ALA A 28 -1.30 28.20 13.62
N GLN A 29 -2.34 27.79 12.88
CA GLN A 29 -3.60 27.35 13.45
C GLN A 29 -3.30 26.10 14.28
N ASP A 30 -3.25 26.26 15.60
CA ASP A 30 -2.87 25.18 16.51
C ASP A 30 -4.03 24.19 16.66
N VAL A 31 -4.12 23.28 15.69
CA VAL A 31 -5.08 22.16 15.70
C VAL A 31 -4.81 21.17 16.84
N THR A 32 -3.66 21.27 17.50
CA THR A 32 -3.29 20.34 18.55
C THR A 32 -4.05 20.58 19.87
N SER A 33 -4.59 21.80 20.04
CA SER A 33 -5.42 22.18 21.18
C SER A 33 -6.72 21.38 21.28
N PHE A 34 -7.24 20.87 20.16
CA PHE A 34 -8.47 20.08 20.09
C PHE A 34 -8.28 18.66 19.50
N SER A 35 -7.03 18.21 19.30
CA SER A 35 -6.75 16.88 18.72
C SER A 35 -7.22 15.70 19.59
N ARG A 36 -7.44 15.95 20.88
CA ARG A 36 -7.94 14.96 21.85
C ARG A 36 -9.47 15.00 22.01
N SER A 37 -10.19 15.85 21.27
CA SER A 37 -11.64 15.96 21.37
C SER A 37 -12.32 14.64 21.01
N THR A 38 -13.11 14.07 21.91
CA THR A 38 -13.93 12.88 21.66
C THR A 38 -15.35 13.22 21.20
N SER A 39 -15.70 14.51 21.21
CA SER A 39 -16.95 15.02 20.64
C SER A 39 -16.71 15.58 19.24
N PRO A 40 -17.74 15.64 18.37
CA PRO A 40 -17.64 16.31 17.07
C PRO A 40 -17.03 17.70 17.20
N LEU A 41 -16.15 18.06 16.26
CA LEU A 41 -15.51 19.37 16.25
C LEU A 41 -16.56 20.47 16.08
N THR A 42 -16.39 21.57 16.80
CA THR A 42 -17.23 22.77 16.60
C THR A 42 -16.96 23.39 15.23
N SER A 43 -17.85 24.27 14.75
CA SER A 43 -17.65 24.97 13.47
C SER A 43 -16.34 25.77 13.46
N SER A 44 -15.97 26.40 14.58
CA SER A 44 -14.73 27.14 14.72
C SER A 44 -13.49 26.22 14.66
N GLN A 45 -13.52 25.08 15.35
CA GLN A 45 -12.45 24.08 15.28
C GLN A 45 -12.32 23.48 13.88
N THR A 46 -13.44 23.25 13.20
CA THR A 46 -13.47 22.75 11.82
C THR A 46 -12.84 23.77 10.86
N GLN A 47 -13.14 25.06 11.03
CA GLN A 47 -12.54 26.12 10.23
C GLN A 47 -11.02 26.22 10.45
N GLN A 48 -10.56 26.12 11.70
CA GLN A 48 -9.13 26.08 12.04
C GLN A 48 -8.44 24.83 11.49
N LEU A 49 -9.13 23.69 11.46
CA LEU A 49 -8.59 22.46 10.87
C LEU A 49 -8.44 22.59 9.35
N ASN A 50 -9.44 23.15 8.68
CA ASN A 50 -9.42 23.31 7.22
C ASN A 50 -8.33 24.29 6.79
N GLY A 51 -8.21 25.46 7.44
CA GLY A 51 -7.15 26.42 7.12
C GLY A 51 -5.75 25.86 7.36
N PHE A 52 -5.55 25.12 8.45
CA PHE A 52 -4.31 24.40 8.72
C PHE A 52 -3.98 23.40 7.60
N ILE A 53 -4.95 22.59 7.18
CA ILE A 53 -4.77 21.60 6.12
C ILE A 53 -4.50 22.25 4.77
N GLU A 54 -5.29 23.24 4.36
CA GLU A 54 -5.17 23.93 3.06
C GLU A 54 -3.80 24.59 2.90
N SER A 55 -3.32 25.27 3.94
CA SER A 55 -1.99 25.90 3.94
C SER A 55 -0.87 24.86 3.73
N ASN A 56 -0.93 23.74 4.45
CA ASN A 56 0.08 22.69 4.32
C ASN A 56 -0.06 21.89 3.02
N VAL A 57 -1.27 21.68 2.49
CA VAL A 57 -1.48 21.02 1.19
C VAL A 57 -0.91 21.86 0.06
N THR A 58 -1.08 23.18 0.11
CA THR A 58 -0.42 24.09 -0.84
C THR A 58 1.11 23.90 -0.80
N ASN A 59 1.69 23.76 0.39
CA ASN A 59 3.11 23.50 0.55
C ASN A 59 3.54 22.09 0.11
N LEU A 60 2.66 21.08 0.19
CA LEU A 60 2.91 19.74 -0.38
C LEU A 60 3.00 19.75 -1.91
N ALA A 61 2.35 20.72 -2.57
CA ALA A 61 2.43 20.91 -4.01
C ALA A 61 3.66 21.75 -4.45
N SER A 62 4.48 22.24 -3.51
CA SER A 62 5.66 23.06 -3.80
C SER A 62 6.71 22.31 -4.62
N GLU A 63 7.44 23.03 -5.47
CA GLU A 63 8.63 22.51 -6.18
C GLU A 63 9.86 22.40 -5.28
N THR A 64 9.84 23.02 -4.09
CA THR A 64 10.96 23.01 -3.16
C THR A 64 10.88 21.80 -2.23
N PRO A 65 11.80 20.81 -2.30
CA PRO A 65 11.69 19.58 -1.52
C PRO A 65 11.65 19.81 0.00
N GLY A 66 12.37 20.83 0.49
CA GLY A 66 12.35 21.21 1.91
C GLY A 66 10.96 21.64 2.37
N THR A 67 10.26 22.46 1.59
CA THR A 67 8.90 22.93 1.87
C THR A 67 7.91 21.77 1.95
N VAL A 68 8.00 20.83 1.01
CA VAL A 68 7.15 19.62 0.99
C VAL A 68 7.38 18.77 2.24
N VAL A 69 8.64 18.59 2.66
CA VAL A 69 9.00 17.80 3.85
C VAL A 69 8.48 18.46 5.13
N GLU A 70 8.62 19.77 5.27
CA GLU A 70 8.12 20.50 6.44
C GLU A 70 6.59 20.49 6.49
N ALA A 71 5.92 20.64 5.35
CA ALA A 71 4.47 20.51 5.27
C ALA A 71 3.98 19.12 5.71
N ARG A 72 4.64 18.05 5.24
CA ARG A 72 4.34 16.68 5.68
C ARG A 72 4.53 16.55 7.20
N LYS A 73 5.65 17.03 7.74
CA LYS A 73 5.93 16.95 9.20
C LYS A 73 4.86 17.69 10.00
N SER A 74 4.49 18.88 9.57
CA SER A 74 3.45 19.71 10.17
C SER A 74 2.11 18.96 10.20
N LEU A 75 1.68 18.40 9.07
CA LEU A 75 0.43 17.62 8.97
C LEU A 75 0.44 16.35 9.85
N ILE A 76 1.59 15.68 9.97
CA ILE A 76 1.72 14.45 10.77
C ILE A 76 1.82 14.72 12.27
N ALA A 77 2.44 15.83 12.68
CA ALA A 77 2.67 16.16 14.09
C ALA A 77 1.44 16.04 15.02
N PRO A 78 0.25 16.59 14.69
CA PRO A 78 -0.95 16.42 15.54
C PRO A 78 -1.43 14.97 15.63
N LEU A 79 -1.17 14.15 14.60
CA LEU A 79 -1.59 12.75 14.52
C LEU A 79 -0.71 11.81 15.34
N LEU A 80 0.52 12.24 15.68
CA LEU A 80 1.46 11.48 16.51
C LEU A 80 1.28 11.71 18.02
N ARG A 81 0.51 12.74 18.41
CA ARG A 81 0.31 13.04 19.82
C ARG A 81 -0.43 11.91 20.52
N ALA A 82 0.10 11.54 21.69
CA ALA A 82 -0.58 10.58 22.56
C ALA A 82 -1.98 11.10 22.93
N GLY A 83 -2.98 10.24 22.77
CA GLY A 83 -4.39 10.55 23.04
C GLY A 83 -5.11 11.31 21.92
N THR A 84 -4.52 11.49 20.73
CA THR A 84 -5.26 12.00 19.57
C THR A 84 -6.45 11.08 19.28
N SER A 85 -7.65 11.65 19.23
CA SER A 85 -8.90 10.90 19.18
C SER A 85 -9.23 10.42 17.77
N ASN A 86 -10.05 9.38 17.67
CA ASN A 86 -10.56 8.89 16.38
C ASN A 86 -11.49 9.91 15.72
N VAL A 87 -12.27 10.66 16.50
CA VAL A 87 -13.13 11.74 15.99
C VAL A 87 -12.31 12.84 15.30
N PHE A 88 -11.18 13.22 15.89
CA PHE A 88 -10.27 14.17 15.25
C PHE A 88 -9.64 13.57 13.99
N ARG A 89 -9.18 12.31 14.03
CA ARG A 89 -8.61 11.63 12.84
C ARG A 89 -9.60 11.59 11.68
N GLU A 90 -10.88 11.28 11.94
CA GLU A 90 -11.93 11.27 10.92
C GLU A 90 -12.16 12.66 10.31
N ALA A 91 -12.26 13.70 11.15
CA ALA A 91 -12.41 15.07 10.68
C ALA A 91 -11.18 15.52 9.86
N PHE A 92 -9.99 15.23 10.35
CA PHE A 92 -8.72 15.50 9.68
C PHE A 92 -8.64 14.78 8.33
N GLY A 93 -8.99 13.49 8.29
CA GLY A 93 -9.00 12.68 7.08
C GLY A 93 -9.93 13.23 6.01
N LYS A 94 -11.15 13.60 6.38
CA LYS A 94 -12.12 14.19 5.45
C LYS A 94 -11.63 15.51 4.87
N ALA A 95 -11.14 16.41 5.73
CA ALA A 95 -10.60 17.69 5.29
C ALA A 95 -9.36 17.50 4.40
N PHE A 96 -8.43 16.64 4.79
CA PHE A 96 -7.22 16.37 4.02
C PHE A 96 -7.51 15.76 2.65
N ILE A 97 -8.43 14.77 2.58
CA ILE A 97 -8.87 14.18 1.32
C ILE A 97 -9.50 15.26 0.41
N SER A 98 -10.38 16.09 0.97
CA SER A 98 -11.04 17.16 0.20
C SER A 98 -10.03 18.17 -0.36
N SER A 99 -9.04 18.59 0.45
CA SER A 99 -8.03 19.56 0.01
C SER A 99 -7.01 18.95 -0.97
N THR A 100 -6.79 17.64 -0.94
CA THR A 100 -5.81 16.97 -1.83
C THR A 100 -6.43 16.35 -3.08
N GLU A 101 -7.74 16.40 -3.26
CA GLU A 101 -8.45 15.72 -4.36
C GLU A 101 -7.87 16.06 -5.74
N ASN A 102 -7.60 17.35 -6.03
CA ASN A 102 -7.03 17.77 -7.31
C ASN A 102 -5.62 17.21 -7.53
N MET A 103 -4.77 17.24 -6.49
CA MET A 103 -3.41 16.69 -6.53
C MET A 103 -3.42 15.17 -6.75
N MET A 104 -4.40 14.47 -6.16
CA MET A 104 -4.53 13.02 -6.24
C MET A 104 -5.17 12.56 -7.56
N ASN A 105 -6.11 13.32 -8.11
CA ASN A 105 -6.75 13.01 -9.40
C ASN A 105 -5.85 13.39 -10.58
N GLY A 106 -5.10 14.50 -10.47
CA GLY A 106 -4.08 14.94 -11.44
C GLY A 106 -2.71 14.30 -11.21
N SER A 107 -2.65 13.05 -10.72
CA SER A 107 -1.40 12.43 -10.25
C SER A 107 -0.27 12.37 -11.30
N GLU A 108 -0.62 12.43 -12.59
CA GLU A 108 0.35 12.46 -13.69
C GLU A 108 1.17 13.76 -13.74
N GLU A 109 0.54 14.89 -13.38
CA GLU A 109 1.16 16.23 -13.38
C GLU A 109 1.97 16.50 -12.11
N VAL A 110 1.72 15.73 -11.05
CA VAL A 110 2.37 15.90 -9.76
C VAL A 110 3.63 15.03 -9.68
N SER A 111 4.71 15.60 -9.16
CA SER A 111 5.95 14.85 -8.97
C SER A 111 5.72 13.65 -8.04
N THR A 112 6.38 12.53 -8.34
CA THR A 112 6.35 11.32 -7.49
C THR A 112 6.76 11.62 -6.04
N PHE A 113 7.69 12.54 -5.85
CA PHE A 113 8.12 12.97 -4.52
C PHE A 113 6.98 13.63 -3.74
N ASN A 114 6.25 14.55 -4.36
CA ASN A 114 5.15 15.28 -3.71
C ASN A 114 4.00 14.32 -3.37
N LEU A 115 3.62 13.43 -4.30
CA LEU A 115 2.62 12.39 -4.06
C LEU A 115 3.03 11.44 -2.93
N ALA A 116 4.28 10.98 -2.91
CA ALA A 116 4.76 10.09 -1.85
C ALA A 116 4.67 10.74 -0.46
N ASN A 117 4.91 12.05 -0.35
CA ASN A 117 4.74 12.77 0.91
C ASN A 117 3.26 12.89 1.30
N ALA A 118 2.37 13.11 0.34
CA ALA A 118 0.92 13.14 0.60
C ALA A 118 0.37 11.76 1.01
N PHE A 119 0.83 10.68 0.38
CA PHE A 119 0.48 9.30 0.75
C PHE A 119 0.95 8.95 2.17
N GLN A 120 2.11 9.47 2.59
CA GLN A 120 2.54 9.33 3.98
C GLN A 120 1.55 10.00 4.93
N VAL A 121 1.08 11.22 4.64
CA VAL A 121 0.06 11.89 5.48
C VAL A 121 -1.22 11.04 5.56
N LEU A 122 -1.71 10.51 4.44
CA LEU A 122 -2.87 9.59 4.43
C LEU A 122 -2.66 8.37 5.35
N ALA A 123 -1.48 7.76 5.30
CA ALA A 123 -1.17 6.60 6.14
C ALA A 123 -1.07 6.92 7.64
N PHE A 124 -0.67 8.15 8.01
CA PHE A 124 -0.59 8.58 9.41
C PHE A 124 -1.94 9.01 10.00
N ILE A 125 -2.91 9.37 9.17
CA ILE A 125 -4.28 9.71 9.59
C ILE A 125 -4.99 8.48 10.17
N ARG A 126 -4.79 7.30 9.55
CA ARG A 126 -5.28 5.99 10.03
C ARG A 126 -6.81 5.92 10.18
N THR A 127 -7.54 6.19 9.10
CA THR A 127 -8.99 5.97 9.04
C THR A 127 -9.36 5.09 7.85
N GLY A 128 -10.58 4.53 7.85
CA GLY A 128 -11.10 3.78 6.72
C GLY A 128 -11.08 4.59 5.41
N GLU A 129 -11.46 5.87 5.46
CA GLU A 129 -11.50 6.74 4.29
C GLU A 129 -10.11 7.02 3.71
N THR A 130 -9.08 7.20 4.54
CA THR A 130 -7.71 7.41 4.03
C THR A 130 -7.11 6.13 3.46
N ASN A 131 -7.47 4.96 4.01
CA ASN A 131 -7.12 3.66 3.43
C ASN A 131 -7.81 3.44 2.08
N GLU A 132 -9.09 3.77 1.95
CA GLU A 132 -9.80 3.72 0.66
C GLU A 132 -9.20 4.68 -0.35
N MET A 133 -8.80 5.88 0.06
CA MET A 133 -8.13 6.83 -0.84
C MET A 133 -6.78 6.27 -1.33
N LEU A 134 -5.94 5.73 -0.43
CA LEU A 134 -4.68 5.08 -0.82
C LEU A 134 -4.90 3.92 -1.79
N ALA A 135 -5.92 3.09 -1.53
CA ALA A 135 -6.27 1.97 -2.41
C ALA A 135 -6.78 2.46 -3.78
N ARG A 136 -7.60 3.52 -3.82
CA ARG A 136 -8.05 4.13 -5.07
C ARG A 136 -6.90 4.64 -5.93
N GLN A 137 -5.83 5.15 -5.32
CA GLN A 137 -4.66 5.60 -6.08
C GLN A 137 -3.98 4.46 -6.84
N LEU A 138 -4.05 3.22 -6.35
CA LEU A 138 -3.56 2.04 -7.08
C LEU A 138 -4.34 1.82 -8.38
N GLU A 139 -5.65 2.10 -8.38
CA GLU A 139 -6.47 2.04 -9.59
C GLU A 139 -6.25 3.25 -10.50
N THR A 140 -6.19 4.46 -9.94
CA THR A 140 -6.16 5.71 -10.72
C THR A 140 -4.83 5.96 -11.42
N ILE A 141 -3.70 5.61 -10.79
CA ILE A 141 -2.39 5.84 -11.40
C ILE A 141 -2.22 4.85 -12.55
N LYS A 142 -2.40 5.30 -13.80
CA LYS A 142 -2.23 4.47 -15.00
C LYS A 142 -0.86 4.73 -15.65
N GLY A 143 -0.53 3.92 -16.65
CA GLY A 143 0.76 3.98 -17.36
C GLY A 143 1.70 2.84 -17.00
N SER A 144 2.68 2.62 -17.88
CA SER A 144 3.73 1.60 -17.80
C SER A 144 5.12 2.21 -17.70
N ASP A 145 5.21 3.51 -17.40
CA ASP A 145 6.47 4.21 -17.23
C ASP A 145 6.97 4.13 -15.78
N ARG A 146 8.26 4.41 -15.61
CA ARG A 146 8.94 4.32 -14.31
C ARG A 146 8.35 5.27 -13.25
N GLN A 147 7.76 6.40 -13.63
CA GLN A 147 7.12 7.32 -12.70
C GLN A 147 5.78 6.79 -12.23
N ALA A 148 4.95 6.27 -13.14
CA ALA A 148 3.70 5.60 -12.80
C ALA A 148 3.95 4.44 -11.81
N ASP A 149 4.94 3.59 -12.08
CA ASP A 149 5.33 2.50 -11.19
C ASP A 149 5.81 3.00 -9.82
N ALA A 150 6.62 4.07 -9.80
CA ALA A 150 7.12 4.64 -8.56
C ALA A 150 5.99 5.25 -7.71
N ARG A 151 5.01 5.91 -8.34
CA ARG A 151 3.82 6.45 -7.67
C ARG A 151 2.93 5.32 -7.13
N ARG A 152 2.66 4.27 -7.91
CA ARG A 152 1.92 3.07 -7.44
C ARG A 152 2.64 2.41 -6.28
N ASN A 153 3.94 2.19 -6.38
CA ASN A 153 4.73 1.58 -5.32
C ASN A 153 4.68 2.42 -4.02
N ALA A 154 4.70 3.76 -4.13
CA ALA A 154 4.55 4.64 -2.98
C ALA A 154 3.16 4.52 -2.34
N ALA A 155 2.08 4.52 -3.14
CA ALA A 155 0.72 4.30 -2.66
C ALA A 155 0.56 2.93 -1.99
N ALA A 156 1.02 1.86 -2.64
CA ALA A 156 0.92 0.49 -2.14
C ALA A 156 1.71 0.30 -0.83
N SER A 157 2.92 0.86 -0.76
CA SER A 157 3.72 0.84 0.46
C SER A 157 3.02 1.54 1.63
N MET A 158 2.42 2.71 1.37
CA MET A 158 1.70 3.46 2.40
C MET A 158 0.39 2.79 2.79
N LEU A 159 -0.33 2.17 1.85
CA LEU A 159 -1.52 1.36 2.13
C LEU A 159 -1.18 0.18 3.05
N ALA A 160 -0.11 -0.56 2.75
CA ALA A 160 0.33 -1.68 3.57
C ALA A 160 0.68 -1.26 5.01
N ILE A 161 1.35 -0.12 5.18
CA ILE A 161 1.65 0.44 6.51
C ILE A 161 0.37 0.91 7.22
N SER A 162 -0.51 1.59 6.49
CA SER A 162 -1.72 2.17 7.06
C SER A 162 -2.68 1.08 7.53
N LEU A 163 -2.89 0.01 6.76
CA LEU A 163 -3.72 -1.14 7.16
C LEU A 163 -3.16 -1.86 8.40
N LYS A 164 -1.82 -1.95 8.54
CA LYS A 164 -1.19 -2.56 9.73
C LYS A 164 -1.32 -1.71 10.99
N THR A 165 -1.49 -0.40 10.85
CA THR A 165 -1.45 0.55 11.98
C THR A 165 -2.78 1.21 12.29
N THR A 166 -3.77 1.07 11.41
CA THR A 166 -5.14 1.52 11.64
C THR A 166 -5.88 0.50 12.51
N PRO A 167 -6.49 0.93 13.64
CA PRO A 167 -7.38 0.07 14.42
C PRO A 167 -8.51 -0.51 13.54
N PRO A 168 -8.75 -1.84 13.54
CA PRO A 168 -9.74 -2.47 12.67
C PRO A 168 -11.17 -1.96 12.81
N ASP A 169 -11.55 -1.51 14.01
CA ASP A 169 -12.85 -0.91 14.31
C ASP A 169 -13.10 0.42 13.57
N LEU A 170 -12.03 1.06 13.08
CA LEU A 170 -12.10 2.29 12.27
C LEU A 170 -12.23 2.04 10.77
N ILE A 171 -12.21 0.78 10.32
CA ILE A 171 -12.40 0.41 8.93
C ILE A 171 -13.68 -0.42 8.84
N ARG A 172 -14.70 0.14 8.18
CA ARG A 172 -15.99 -0.55 8.04
C ARG A 172 -15.84 -1.74 7.09
N PRO A 173 -16.63 -2.83 7.25
CA PRO A 173 -16.59 -4.00 6.37
C PRO A 173 -16.68 -3.66 4.87
N ARG A 174 -17.53 -2.70 4.50
CA ARG A 174 -17.64 -2.24 3.10
C ARG A 174 -16.34 -1.64 2.57
N GLN A 175 -15.57 -0.96 3.42
CA GLN A 175 -14.33 -0.30 3.06
C GLN A 175 -13.23 -1.33 2.86
N TYR A 176 -13.14 -2.36 3.70
CA TYR A 176 -12.27 -3.50 3.44
C TYR A 176 -12.55 -4.13 2.06
N ASN A 177 -13.82 -4.40 1.74
CA ASN A 177 -14.17 -4.95 0.43
C ASN A 177 -13.78 -4.01 -0.73
N SER A 178 -13.94 -2.69 -0.55
CA SER A 178 -13.51 -1.70 -1.55
C SER A 178 -11.99 -1.71 -1.72
N ILE A 179 -11.24 -1.66 -0.62
CA ILE A 179 -9.77 -1.68 -0.62
C ILE A 179 -9.24 -2.94 -1.30
N MET A 180 -9.78 -4.11 -0.93
CA MET A 180 -9.38 -5.39 -1.52
C MET A 180 -9.65 -5.43 -3.03
N ARG A 181 -10.79 -4.88 -3.48
CA ARG A 181 -11.09 -4.78 -4.92
C ARG A 181 -10.08 -3.89 -5.63
N SER A 182 -9.75 -2.74 -5.07
CA SER A 182 -8.78 -1.82 -5.67
C SER A 182 -7.38 -2.39 -5.77
N ILE A 183 -6.95 -3.15 -4.76
CA ILE A 183 -5.70 -3.91 -4.83
C ILE A 183 -5.76 -4.91 -6.00
N LEU A 184 -6.81 -5.72 -6.10
CA LEU A 184 -6.91 -6.70 -7.19
C LEU A 184 -6.96 -6.07 -8.58
N THR A 185 -7.73 -4.99 -8.76
CA THR A 185 -7.79 -4.27 -10.03
C THR A 185 -6.43 -3.69 -10.41
N SER A 186 -5.64 -3.22 -9.43
CA SER A 186 -4.30 -2.72 -9.72
C SER A 186 -3.30 -3.83 -10.04
N VAL A 187 -3.41 -4.99 -9.38
CA VAL A 187 -2.56 -6.16 -9.65
C VAL A 187 -2.73 -6.66 -11.09
N ASP A 188 -3.93 -6.63 -11.64
CA ASP A 188 -4.19 -6.97 -13.05
C ASP A 188 -3.46 -6.01 -14.03
N ASP A 189 -3.23 -4.75 -13.62
CA ASP A 189 -2.56 -3.70 -14.41
C ASP A 189 -1.07 -3.53 -14.06
N ALA A 190 -0.56 -4.23 -13.03
CA ALA A 190 0.78 -4.03 -12.49
C ALA A 190 1.80 -4.94 -13.19
N GLY A 191 2.77 -4.32 -13.85
CA GLY A 191 3.90 -5.02 -14.47
C GLY A 191 5.13 -5.17 -13.58
N GLN A 192 5.23 -4.42 -12.46
CA GLN A 192 6.44 -4.37 -11.63
C GLN A 192 6.32 -5.15 -10.32
N TRP A 193 7.31 -5.98 -10.07
CA TRP A 193 7.36 -6.90 -8.92
C TRP A 193 7.32 -6.19 -7.56
N GLN A 194 7.87 -4.97 -7.44
CA GLN A 194 7.85 -4.21 -6.19
C GLN A 194 6.43 -3.77 -5.82
N VAL A 195 5.64 -3.34 -6.81
CA VAL A 195 4.25 -2.90 -6.61
C VAL A 195 3.43 -4.10 -6.12
N LEU A 196 3.52 -5.21 -6.84
CA LEU A 196 2.83 -6.46 -6.51
C LEU A 196 3.19 -6.98 -5.12
N GLN A 197 4.47 -6.90 -4.73
CA GLN A 197 4.87 -7.26 -3.37
C GLN A 197 4.17 -6.40 -2.31
N ARG A 198 4.07 -5.08 -2.52
CA ARG A 198 3.44 -4.17 -1.56
C ARG A 198 1.94 -4.33 -1.49
N GLU A 199 1.30 -4.60 -2.62
CA GLU A 199 -0.12 -4.95 -2.72
C GLU A 199 -0.44 -6.25 -2.00
N PHE A 200 0.42 -7.26 -2.16
CA PHE A 200 0.34 -8.50 -1.40
C PHE A 200 0.50 -8.26 0.11
N GLU A 201 1.49 -7.46 0.52
CA GLU A 201 1.68 -7.08 1.93
C GLU A 201 0.49 -6.30 2.52
N ALA A 202 -0.20 -5.50 1.69
CA ALA A 202 -1.41 -4.78 2.09
C ALA A 202 -2.58 -5.74 2.30
N MET A 203 -2.77 -6.71 1.41
CA MET A 203 -3.76 -7.78 1.59
C MET A 203 -3.44 -8.61 2.85
N GLY A 204 -2.17 -8.95 3.06
CA GLY A 204 -1.73 -9.71 4.23
C GLY A 204 -1.90 -8.99 5.56
N ALA A 205 -1.91 -7.66 5.56
CA ALA A 205 -2.26 -6.87 6.75
C ALA A 205 -3.72 -7.13 7.20
N ILE A 206 -4.62 -7.37 6.25
CA ILE A 206 -6.03 -7.73 6.51
C ILE A 206 -6.09 -9.19 7.01
N THR A 207 -5.46 -10.12 6.30
CA THR A 207 -5.45 -11.55 6.65
C THR A 207 -4.92 -11.83 8.07
N SER A 208 -3.83 -11.16 8.43
CA SER A 208 -3.09 -11.44 9.67
C SER A 208 -3.76 -10.87 10.93
N ASN A 209 -4.64 -9.88 10.79
CA ASN A 209 -5.22 -9.18 11.93
C ASN A 209 -6.45 -9.93 12.46
N ARG A 210 -6.35 -10.50 13.65
CA ARG A 210 -7.39 -11.33 14.26
C ARG A 210 -8.61 -10.54 14.74
N ASP A 211 -8.50 -9.22 14.87
CA ASP A 211 -9.61 -8.36 15.27
C ASP A 211 -10.50 -7.99 14.07
N ILE A 212 -10.08 -8.33 12.85
CA ILE A 212 -10.91 -8.20 11.64
C ILE A 212 -11.88 -9.39 11.55
N PRO A 213 -13.15 -9.18 11.19
CA PRO A 213 -14.11 -10.26 10.98
C PRO A 213 -13.61 -11.38 10.04
N ASP A 214 -13.85 -12.63 10.42
CA ASP A 214 -13.34 -13.80 9.70
C ASP A 214 -13.83 -13.88 8.25
N ASP A 215 -15.03 -13.40 7.92
CA ASP A 215 -15.53 -13.37 6.54
C ASP A 215 -14.70 -12.43 5.63
N ILE A 216 -14.24 -11.31 6.18
CA ILE A 216 -13.34 -10.37 5.49
C ILE A 216 -11.96 -10.99 5.35
N ARG A 217 -11.44 -11.61 6.41
CA ARG A 217 -10.12 -12.25 6.41
C ARG A 217 -10.05 -13.43 5.43
N LYS A 218 -11.12 -14.23 5.32
CA LYS A 218 -11.21 -15.31 4.32
C LYS A 218 -11.14 -14.78 2.89
N LYS A 219 -11.88 -13.70 2.58
CA LYS A 219 -11.79 -13.03 1.28
C LYS A 219 -10.39 -12.46 1.02
N ALA A 220 -9.72 -11.95 2.04
CA ALA A 220 -8.34 -11.48 1.90
C ALA A 220 -7.40 -12.63 1.53
N ILE A 221 -7.54 -13.80 2.15
CA ILE A 221 -6.78 -15.03 1.81
C ILE A 221 -7.04 -15.47 0.36
N GLU A 222 -8.31 -15.48 -0.06
CA GLU A 222 -8.69 -15.79 -1.45
C GLU A 222 -8.02 -14.82 -2.43
N ASN A 223 -7.99 -13.53 -2.08
CA ASN A 223 -7.35 -12.52 -2.91
C ASN A 223 -5.82 -12.64 -2.89
N GLU A 224 -5.18 -13.00 -1.78
CA GLU A 224 -3.73 -13.30 -1.73
C GLU A 224 -3.39 -14.46 -2.67
N ALA A 225 -4.18 -15.54 -2.66
CA ALA A 225 -4.01 -16.66 -3.57
C ALA A 225 -4.10 -16.19 -5.03
N ARG A 226 -5.10 -15.34 -5.35
CA ARG A 226 -5.29 -14.77 -6.68
C ARG A 226 -4.15 -13.85 -7.11
N ILE A 227 -3.63 -12.99 -6.23
CA ILE A 227 -2.48 -12.12 -6.54
C ILE A 227 -1.25 -12.96 -6.88
N LEU A 228 -0.97 -14.00 -6.07
CA LEU A 228 0.12 -14.93 -6.35
C LEU A 228 -0.08 -15.63 -7.70
N GLU A 229 -1.30 -16.09 -8.01
CA GLU A 229 -1.62 -16.70 -9.31
C GLU A 229 -1.43 -15.75 -10.50
N ILE A 230 -1.89 -14.50 -10.39
CA ILE A 230 -1.69 -13.47 -11.43
C ILE A 230 -0.20 -13.22 -11.64
N THR A 231 0.54 -13.06 -10.53
CA THR A 231 2.00 -12.83 -10.59
C THR A 231 2.72 -13.99 -11.29
N LEU A 232 2.39 -15.24 -10.93
CA LEU A 232 2.95 -16.44 -11.57
C LEU A 232 2.54 -16.58 -13.04
N SER A 233 1.36 -16.09 -13.43
CA SER A 233 0.89 -16.14 -14.82
C SER A 233 1.56 -15.07 -15.67
N ASN A 234 1.78 -13.87 -15.12
CA ASN A 234 2.49 -12.78 -15.79
C ASN A 234 3.99 -13.04 -15.92
N MET A 235 4.57 -13.92 -15.09
CA MET A 235 5.96 -14.38 -15.28
C MET A 235 6.18 -14.98 -16.67
N ALA A 236 5.19 -15.68 -17.23
CA ALA A 236 5.28 -16.30 -18.55
C ALA A 236 5.33 -15.30 -19.73
N SER A 237 5.12 -14.00 -19.47
CA SER A 237 5.16 -12.93 -20.47
C SER A 237 6.33 -11.96 -20.20
N ASP A 238 7.44 -12.12 -20.93
CA ASP A 238 8.62 -11.23 -21.09
C ASP A 238 9.31 -10.54 -19.87
N ASP A 239 8.72 -10.51 -18.67
CA ASP A 239 9.30 -9.97 -17.41
C ASP A 239 9.37 -11.02 -16.28
N ALA A 240 9.59 -12.29 -16.66
CA ALA A 240 9.76 -13.41 -15.72
C ALA A 240 10.81 -13.10 -14.64
N LYS A 241 11.89 -12.40 -14.99
CA LYS A 241 13.01 -12.08 -14.09
C LYS A 241 12.58 -11.11 -13.00
N GLY A 242 11.88 -10.02 -13.34
CA GLY A 242 11.35 -9.09 -12.35
C GLY A 242 10.36 -9.80 -11.42
N LEU A 243 9.34 -10.42 -12.00
CA LEU A 243 8.23 -11.03 -11.25
C LEU A 243 8.66 -12.21 -10.38
N SER A 244 9.65 -13.02 -10.81
CA SER A 244 10.21 -14.10 -9.99
C SER A 244 10.74 -13.62 -8.63
N ARG A 245 11.18 -12.36 -8.54
CA ARG A 245 11.70 -11.76 -7.30
C ARG A 245 10.60 -11.46 -6.29
N SER A 246 9.36 -11.29 -6.73
CA SER A 246 8.22 -11.06 -5.84
C SER A 246 7.65 -12.33 -5.21
N ILE A 247 7.79 -13.51 -5.84
CA ILE A 247 7.12 -14.71 -5.27
C ILE A 247 7.76 -15.15 -3.95
N ALA A 248 9.07 -15.00 -3.77
CA ALA A 248 9.75 -15.38 -2.53
C ALA A 248 9.22 -14.61 -1.30
N PRO A 249 9.16 -13.26 -1.29
CA PRO A 249 8.56 -12.53 -0.17
C PRO A 249 7.06 -12.82 -0.01
N MET A 250 6.30 -13.06 -1.09
CA MET A 250 4.88 -13.47 -1.00
C MET A 250 4.71 -14.81 -0.28
N VAL A 251 5.45 -15.85 -0.69
CA VAL A 251 5.40 -17.18 -0.04
C VAL A 251 5.91 -17.13 1.40
N LEU A 252 6.95 -16.33 1.69
CA LEU A 252 7.40 -16.08 3.06
C LEU A 252 6.31 -15.43 3.92
N ALA A 253 5.59 -14.45 3.39
CA ALA A 253 4.48 -13.81 4.09
C ALA A 253 3.37 -14.82 4.39
N LEU A 254 2.96 -15.62 3.40
CA LEU A 254 1.98 -16.70 3.56
C LEU A 254 2.39 -17.70 4.65
N ARG A 255 3.66 -18.11 4.67
CA ARG A 255 4.17 -18.98 5.73
C ARG A 255 4.07 -18.34 7.12
N SER A 256 4.45 -17.08 7.23
CA SER A 256 4.39 -16.35 8.51
C SER A 256 2.95 -16.21 9.02
N GLN A 257 2.02 -15.92 8.11
CA GLN A 257 0.59 -15.85 8.40
C GLN A 257 0.03 -17.19 8.88
N PHE A 258 0.37 -18.28 8.20
CA PHE A 258 -0.11 -19.61 8.51
C PHE A 258 0.20 -20.04 9.95
N ILE A 259 1.39 -19.71 10.46
CA ILE A 259 1.80 -20.00 11.84
C ILE A 259 0.83 -19.36 12.85
N GLY A 260 0.28 -18.19 12.52
CA GLY A 260 -0.69 -17.47 13.33
C GLY A 260 -2.14 -17.94 13.19
N MET A 261 -2.46 -18.89 12.31
CA MET A 261 -3.84 -19.32 12.04
C MET A 261 -4.22 -20.59 12.79
N THR A 262 -5.50 -20.64 13.22
CA THR A 262 -6.09 -21.79 13.91
C THR A 262 -7.49 -22.10 13.35
N GLY A 263 -8.00 -23.30 13.68
CA GLY A 263 -9.38 -23.71 13.38
C GLY A 263 -9.78 -23.60 11.90
N ALA A 264 -10.99 -23.10 11.66
CA ALA A 264 -11.58 -22.97 10.32
C ALA A 264 -10.80 -22.02 9.40
N MET A 265 -10.13 -21.00 9.96
CA MET A 265 -9.32 -20.08 9.18
C MET A 265 -8.10 -20.80 8.58
N ARG A 266 -7.44 -21.65 9.39
CA ARG A 266 -6.32 -22.47 8.94
C ARG A 266 -6.73 -23.42 7.81
N GLN A 267 -7.90 -24.06 7.91
CA GLN A 267 -8.43 -24.93 6.87
C GLN A 267 -8.75 -24.16 5.57
N THR A 268 -9.32 -22.96 5.70
CA THR A 268 -9.59 -22.09 4.55
C THR A 268 -8.28 -21.71 3.85
N PHE A 269 -7.28 -21.30 4.62
CA PHE A 269 -5.95 -20.99 4.11
C PHE A 269 -5.32 -22.17 3.37
N GLN A 270 -5.35 -23.37 3.97
CA GLN A 270 -4.85 -24.58 3.31
C GLN A 270 -5.52 -24.80 1.95
N THR A 271 -6.85 -24.73 1.92
CA THR A 271 -7.64 -24.98 0.70
C THR A 271 -7.33 -23.97 -0.40
N MET A 272 -7.20 -22.68 -0.05
CA MET A 272 -6.99 -21.61 -1.04
C MET A 272 -5.55 -21.47 -1.50
N ILE A 273 -4.58 -21.68 -0.60
CA ILE A 273 -3.16 -21.42 -0.89
C ILE A 273 -2.46 -22.63 -1.50
N SER A 274 -2.87 -23.86 -1.17
CA SER A 274 -2.19 -25.07 -1.70
C SER A 274 -2.11 -25.10 -3.23
N PRO A 275 -3.18 -24.83 -4.01
CA PRO A 275 -3.10 -24.78 -5.47
C PRO A 275 -2.10 -23.73 -6.00
N ALA A 276 -2.01 -22.58 -5.32
CA ALA A 276 -1.07 -21.54 -5.69
C ALA A 276 0.39 -21.95 -5.44
N LEU A 277 0.67 -22.70 -4.35
CA LEU A 277 2.01 -23.25 -4.07
C LEU A 277 2.44 -24.28 -5.10
N GLU A 278 1.53 -25.14 -5.55
CA GLU A 278 1.81 -26.08 -6.64
C GLU A 278 2.16 -25.34 -7.93
N ARG A 279 1.47 -24.22 -8.20
CA ARG A 279 1.74 -23.38 -9.36
C ARG A 279 3.12 -22.72 -9.29
N VAL A 280 3.63 -22.35 -8.11
CA VAL A 280 5.03 -21.90 -7.95
C VAL A 280 6.00 -22.96 -8.48
N ILE A 281 5.77 -24.24 -8.17
CA ILE A 281 6.65 -25.33 -8.63
C ILE A 281 6.54 -25.51 -10.15
N ARG A 282 5.32 -25.45 -10.71
CA ARG A 282 5.09 -25.58 -12.16
C ARG A 282 5.68 -24.41 -12.94
N SER A 283 5.55 -23.18 -12.45
CA SER A 283 6.13 -21.97 -13.05
C SER A 283 7.66 -22.01 -13.08
N ALA A 284 8.30 -22.66 -12.09
CA ALA A 284 9.75 -22.85 -12.10
C ALA A 284 10.25 -23.61 -13.36
N ASP A 285 9.51 -24.63 -13.80
CA ASP A 285 9.86 -25.38 -15.01
C ASP A 285 9.48 -24.61 -16.28
N ALA A 286 8.33 -23.94 -16.28
CA ALA A 286 7.88 -23.15 -17.44
C ALA A 286 8.89 -22.05 -17.79
N ASP A 287 9.37 -21.31 -16.78
CA ASP A 287 10.28 -20.16 -16.94
C ASP A 287 11.75 -20.50 -16.60
N TRP A 288 12.11 -21.79 -16.68
CA TRP A 288 13.39 -22.33 -16.21
C TRP A 288 14.59 -21.51 -16.68
N ASP A 289 14.75 -21.34 -18.00
CA ASP A 289 15.91 -20.67 -18.58
C ASP A 289 15.99 -19.19 -18.20
N SER A 290 14.82 -18.54 -18.10
CA SER A 290 14.74 -17.12 -17.73
C SER A 290 15.17 -16.89 -16.28
N ILE A 291 14.70 -17.74 -15.35
CA ILE A 291 15.02 -17.63 -13.93
C ILE A 291 16.45 -18.10 -13.65
N GLN A 292 16.87 -19.24 -14.21
CA GLN A 292 18.18 -19.83 -13.97
C GLN A 292 19.34 -19.00 -14.55
N SER A 293 19.10 -18.24 -15.62
CA SER A 293 20.11 -17.37 -16.24
C SER A 293 20.43 -16.10 -15.43
N ASP A 294 19.58 -15.68 -14.49
CA ASP A 294 19.84 -14.54 -13.59
C ASP A 294 20.07 -15.00 -12.15
N MET A 295 21.27 -14.75 -11.61
CA MET A 295 21.64 -15.21 -10.26
C MET A 295 20.68 -14.67 -9.19
N ALA A 296 20.22 -13.42 -9.31
CA ALA A 296 19.32 -12.82 -8.34
C ALA A 296 17.92 -13.48 -8.39
N SER A 297 17.38 -13.69 -9.58
CA SER A 297 16.12 -14.40 -9.81
C SER A 297 16.20 -15.85 -9.33
N ARG A 298 17.24 -16.60 -9.72
CA ARG A 298 17.51 -17.96 -9.24
C ARG A 298 17.53 -18.04 -7.72
N LYS A 299 18.30 -17.17 -7.06
CA LYS A 299 18.39 -17.15 -5.59
C LYS A 299 17.05 -16.85 -4.94
N SER A 300 16.31 -15.87 -5.45
CA SER A 300 14.97 -15.54 -4.95
C SER A 300 14.03 -16.73 -5.12
N TYR A 301 14.00 -17.34 -6.30
CA TYR A 301 13.11 -18.45 -6.58
C TYR A 301 13.49 -19.73 -5.84
N THR A 302 14.77 -19.97 -5.55
CA THR A 302 15.20 -21.03 -4.62
C THR A 302 14.52 -20.85 -3.26
N ILE A 303 14.51 -19.63 -2.73
CA ILE A 303 13.80 -19.34 -1.47
C ILE A 303 12.31 -19.62 -1.63
N ALA A 304 11.70 -19.20 -2.74
CA ALA A 304 10.28 -19.48 -3.00
C ALA A 304 9.95 -20.98 -2.98
N ILE A 305 10.73 -21.83 -3.67
CA ILE A 305 10.53 -23.28 -3.71
C ILE A 305 10.73 -23.88 -2.31
N GLN A 306 11.80 -23.50 -1.60
CA GLN A 306 12.05 -23.97 -0.24
C GLN A 306 10.93 -23.60 0.73
N GLN A 307 10.42 -22.37 0.67
CA GLN A 307 9.31 -21.94 1.52
C GLN A 307 7.99 -22.56 1.11
N SER A 308 7.78 -22.83 -0.18
CA SER A 308 6.61 -23.57 -0.67
C SER A 308 6.61 -25.00 -0.15
N MET A 309 7.77 -25.67 -0.14
CA MET A 309 7.93 -26.99 0.51
C MET A 309 7.60 -26.92 2.00
N VAL A 310 8.16 -25.95 2.74
CA VAL A 310 7.90 -25.81 4.18
C VAL A 310 6.42 -25.56 4.44
N LEU A 311 5.81 -24.65 3.67
CA LEU A 311 4.39 -24.35 3.82
C LEU A 311 3.53 -25.56 3.46
N HIS A 312 3.87 -26.30 2.40
CA HIS A 312 3.18 -27.53 2.03
C HIS A 312 3.23 -28.59 3.14
N ARG A 313 4.37 -28.76 3.83
CA ARG A 313 4.47 -29.65 5.01
C ARG A 313 3.58 -29.19 6.15
N LEU A 314 3.58 -27.89 6.40
CA LEU A 314 2.78 -27.27 7.45
C LEU A 314 1.27 -27.38 7.16
N THR A 315 0.86 -27.35 5.89
CA THR A 315 -0.52 -27.46 5.46
C THR A 315 -1.01 -28.90 5.37
N SER A 316 -0.22 -29.81 4.78
CA SER A 316 -0.61 -31.22 4.56
C SER A 316 -0.33 -32.13 5.77
N GLY A 317 0.66 -31.78 6.60
CA GLY A 317 1.19 -32.68 7.64
C GLY A 317 2.02 -33.85 7.08
N VAL A 318 2.29 -33.87 5.77
CA VAL A 318 3.03 -34.94 5.08
C VAL A 318 4.45 -34.46 4.75
N THR A 319 5.42 -35.34 4.95
CA THR A 319 6.80 -35.16 4.48
C THR A 319 7.03 -36.07 3.28
N ASP A 320 7.11 -35.48 2.08
CA ASP A 320 7.47 -36.22 0.86
C ASP A 320 8.96 -36.00 0.53
N PRO A 321 9.79 -37.06 0.46
CA PRO A 321 11.20 -36.95 0.08
C PRO A 321 11.42 -36.36 -1.33
N ASN A 322 10.41 -36.35 -2.19
CA ASN A 322 10.50 -35.71 -3.50
C ASN A 322 10.52 -34.18 -3.40
N MET A 323 10.05 -33.58 -2.29
CA MET A 323 10.18 -32.15 -2.04
C MET A 323 11.66 -31.73 -1.92
N GLU A 324 12.46 -32.43 -1.08
CA GLU A 324 13.90 -32.14 -0.98
C GLU A 324 14.62 -32.37 -2.30
N LYS A 325 14.27 -33.45 -3.03
CA LYS A 325 14.86 -33.73 -4.35
C LYS A 325 14.56 -32.61 -5.34
N THR A 326 13.34 -32.06 -5.31
CA THR A 326 12.92 -30.94 -6.17
C THR A 326 13.77 -29.70 -5.88
N VAL A 327 13.95 -29.34 -4.60
CA VAL A 327 14.82 -28.22 -4.20
C VAL A 327 16.26 -28.46 -4.64
N ALA A 328 16.81 -29.65 -4.38
CA ALA A 328 18.19 -29.97 -4.72
C ALA A 328 18.44 -29.94 -6.24
N ALA A 329 17.49 -30.43 -7.05
CA ALA A 329 17.57 -30.39 -8.50
C ALA A 329 17.49 -28.96 -9.06
N TRP A 330 16.65 -28.11 -8.46
CA TRP A 330 16.61 -26.68 -8.78
C TRP A 330 17.94 -25.99 -8.48
N GLU A 331 18.53 -26.28 -7.33
CA GLU A 331 19.81 -25.72 -6.89
C GLU A 331 20.99 -26.23 -7.72
N SER A 332 20.96 -27.47 -8.22
CA SER A 332 22.00 -28.01 -9.09
C SER A 332 21.89 -27.54 -10.55
N GLY A 333 20.72 -27.03 -10.95
CA GLY A 333 20.44 -26.69 -12.34
C GLY A 333 20.11 -27.90 -13.22
N ASP A 334 19.73 -29.04 -12.62
CA ASP A 334 19.30 -30.24 -13.35
C ASP A 334 17.79 -30.21 -13.60
N ARG A 335 17.40 -29.69 -14.78
CA ARG A 335 15.99 -29.55 -15.17
C ARG A 335 15.25 -30.89 -15.23
N LEU A 336 15.89 -31.95 -15.70
CA LEU A 336 15.24 -33.26 -15.83
C LEU A 336 14.97 -33.89 -14.46
N ALA A 337 15.95 -33.81 -13.54
CA ALA A 337 15.74 -34.23 -12.17
C ALA A 337 14.66 -33.39 -11.46
N PHE A 338 14.62 -32.09 -11.73
CA PHE A 338 13.59 -31.19 -11.22
C PHE A 338 12.21 -31.61 -11.70
N GLN A 339 11.99 -31.73 -13.01
CA GLN A 339 10.70 -32.12 -13.59
C GLN A 339 10.19 -33.45 -13.03
N LYS A 340 11.08 -34.45 -12.92
CA LYS A 340 10.71 -35.76 -12.37
C LYS A 340 10.28 -35.67 -10.91
N SER A 341 11.10 -35.06 -10.06
CA SER A 341 10.80 -34.96 -8.63
C SER A 341 9.62 -34.05 -8.33
N ALA A 342 9.46 -32.96 -9.09
CA ALA A 342 8.30 -32.07 -9.00
C ALA A 342 7.01 -32.80 -9.41
N ALA A 343 7.03 -33.59 -10.50
CA ALA A 343 5.86 -34.36 -10.91
C ALA A 343 5.45 -35.42 -9.88
N ASP A 344 6.40 -35.99 -9.14
CA ASP A 344 6.11 -36.93 -8.07
C ASP A 344 5.62 -36.25 -6.78
N TRP A 345 6.12 -35.06 -6.46
CA TRP A 345 5.61 -34.23 -5.35
C TRP A 345 4.17 -33.76 -5.61
N LEU A 346 3.83 -33.40 -6.85
CA LEU A 346 2.52 -32.83 -7.19
C LEU A 346 1.42 -33.88 -7.47
N LYS A 347 1.65 -35.16 -7.12
CA LYS A 347 0.65 -36.24 -7.20
C LYS A 347 -0.02 -36.44 -5.85
#